data_AF-A0A2A7A709-F1
#
_entry.id   AF-A0A2A7A709-F1
#
_cell.length_a   1.000
_cell.length_b   1.000
_cell.length_c   1.000
_cell.angle_alpha   90.00
_cell.angle_beta   90.00
_cell.angle_gamma   90.00
#
_symmetry.space_group_name_H-M   'P 1'
#
loop_
_entity.id
_entity.type
_entity.pdbx_description
1 polymer ?
#
loop_
_entity_poly.entity_id
_entity_poly.type
_entity_poly.pdbx_seq_one_letter_code
_entity_poly.pdbx_strand_id
1 'polypeptide(L)'
;MPEQALQVAFEIKTACDEISRRLLRWHWERKPGAHSLDALLEHIAARKQESPDYYDRMPDLTGKTSWQQLDTTLCMRVLLDPETDAARPLDLLGNTAHPFAARHACNAIRTARNEAAHAAVAADGAQAALLFNEAIEALEEGYAGTAFKENELAQYYREAEDYLSRCSEGKPLKVRQSSPQNAQQGKAAARTKPRNPQTVRSTKSTAGRQSTSARSRSTGIKQSRSTAARSKKQQTGGESRVALGIILAALVLGLIARAISMGLV
;
A
#
# COMPACT_ATOMS: atom_id res chain seq x y z
N MET A 1 8.63 -18.17 30.01
CA MET A 1 8.92 -17.68 28.64
C MET A 1 7.68 -17.46 27.76
N PRO A 2 6.71 -18.39 27.61
CA PRO A 2 5.55 -18.13 26.73
C PRO A 2 4.69 -16.92 27.16
N GLU A 3 4.61 -16.68 28.46
CA GLU A 3 3.90 -15.52 29.04
C GLU A 3 4.58 -14.18 28.69
N GLN A 4 5.92 -14.13 28.64
CA GLN A 4 6.66 -12.90 28.37
C GLN A 4 6.52 -12.43 26.92
N ALA A 5 6.54 -13.35 25.94
CA ALA A 5 6.33 -13.01 24.54
C ALA A 5 4.89 -12.55 24.25
N LEU A 6 3.89 -13.13 24.95
CA LEU A 6 2.50 -12.66 24.85
C LEU A 6 2.31 -11.29 25.50
N GLN A 7 3.00 -11.03 26.60
CA GLN A 7 3.05 -9.70 27.21
C GLN A 7 3.68 -8.66 26.28
N VAL A 8 4.79 -9.00 25.61
CA VAL A 8 5.41 -8.15 24.58
C VAL A 8 4.43 -7.87 23.43
N ALA A 9 3.65 -8.86 22.99
CA ALA A 9 2.62 -8.63 21.97
C ALA A 9 1.58 -7.58 22.41
N PHE A 10 1.14 -7.60 23.68
CA PHE A 10 0.23 -6.57 24.19
C PHE A 10 0.85 -5.17 24.20
N GLU A 11 2.13 -5.07 24.58
CA GLU A 11 2.89 -3.82 24.58
C GLU A 11 3.08 -3.26 23.17
N ILE A 12 3.45 -4.11 22.21
CA ILE A 12 3.56 -3.76 20.78
C ILE A 12 2.22 -3.25 20.25
N LYS A 13 1.12 -3.95 20.53
CA LYS A 13 -0.22 -3.50 20.12
C LYS A 13 -0.50 -2.10 20.66
N THR A 14 -0.16 -1.84 21.92
CA THR A 14 -0.35 -0.54 22.57
C THR A 14 0.49 0.56 21.91
N ALA A 15 1.77 0.28 21.64
CA ALA A 15 2.67 1.19 20.93
C ALA A 15 2.16 1.49 19.51
N CYS A 16 1.71 0.48 18.76
CA CYS A 16 1.10 0.69 17.45
C CYS A 16 -0.19 1.52 17.52
N ASP A 17 -1.03 1.32 18.54
CA ASP A 17 -2.23 2.13 18.78
C ASP A 17 -1.85 3.61 19.03
N GLU A 18 -0.78 3.88 19.77
CA GLU A 18 -0.26 5.24 19.98
C GLU A 18 0.28 5.86 18.68
N ILE A 19 1.18 5.16 18.00
CA ILE A 19 1.78 5.60 16.74
C ILE A 19 0.69 5.91 15.70
N SER A 20 -0.31 5.05 15.58
CA SER A 20 -1.41 5.21 14.61
C SER A 20 -2.24 6.48 14.87
N ARG A 21 -2.58 6.74 16.14
CA ARG A 21 -3.28 7.98 16.53
C ARG A 21 -2.46 9.20 16.24
N ARG A 22 -1.16 9.16 16.58
CA ARG A 22 -0.23 10.25 16.36
C ARG A 22 -0.10 10.58 14.88
N LEU A 23 0.08 9.57 14.04
CA LEU A 23 0.14 9.74 12.59
C LEU A 23 -1.15 10.35 12.03
N LEU A 24 -2.31 9.78 12.36
CA LEU A 24 -3.60 10.31 11.91
C LEU A 24 -3.78 11.77 12.29
N ARG A 25 -3.52 12.08 13.57
CA ARG A 25 -3.62 13.45 14.08
C ARG A 25 -2.69 14.40 13.34
N TRP A 26 -1.43 14.01 13.17
CA TRP A 26 -0.43 14.83 12.47
C TRP A 26 -0.84 15.14 11.03
N HIS A 27 -1.37 14.13 10.31
CA HIS A 27 -1.86 14.30 8.95
C HIS A 27 -3.08 15.21 8.89
N TRP A 28 -4.04 14.98 9.79
CA TRP A 28 -5.27 15.76 9.84
C TRP A 28 -5.01 17.23 10.18
N GLU A 29 -4.14 17.50 11.16
CA GLU A 29 -3.74 18.85 11.59
C GLU A 29 -3.03 19.65 10.50
N ARG A 30 -2.53 19.00 9.45
CA ARG A 30 -1.85 19.64 8.31
C ARG A 30 -2.74 19.82 7.09
N LYS A 31 -3.96 19.28 7.09
CA LYS A 31 -4.90 19.52 5.99
C LYS A 31 -5.42 20.96 6.06
N PRO A 32 -5.65 21.62 4.91
CA PRO A 32 -6.34 22.91 4.89
C PRO A 32 -7.75 22.81 5.47
N GLY A 33 -8.17 23.82 6.23
CA GLY A 33 -9.51 23.91 6.80
C GLY A 33 -9.58 23.49 8.27
N ALA A 34 -10.75 22.95 8.67
CA ALA A 34 -11.00 22.52 10.03
C ALA A 34 -10.21 21.24 10.35
N HIS A 35 -9.47 21.28 11.46
CA HIS A 35 -8.51 20.25 11.84
C HIS A 35 -8.70 19.74 13.28
N SER A 36 -9.86 20.02 13.89
CA SER A 36 -10.24 19.42 15.18
C SER A 36 -10.60 17.93 15.01
N LEU A 37 -10.63 17.20 16.12
CA LEU A 37 -11.18 15.84 16.12
C LEU A 37 -12.64 15.85 15.67
N ASP A 38 -13.45 16.78 16.15
CA ASP A 38 -14.86 16.88 15.75
C ASP A 38 -15.00 17.05 14.24
N ALA A 39 -14.14 17.88 13.62
CA ALA A 39 -14.13 18.04 12.16
C ALA A 39 -13.74 16.74 11.44
N LEU A 40 -12.84 15.94 12.00
CA LEU A 40 -12.52 14.61 11.46
C LEU A 40 -13.74 13.68 11.55
N LEU A 41 -14.41 13.65 12.71
CA LEU A 41 -15.58 12.79 12.92
C LEU A 41 -16.75 13.19 12.00
N GLU A 42 -16.99 14.49 11.83
CA GLU A 42 -17.96 15.02 10.85
C GLU A 42 -17.59 14.64 9.42
N HIS A 43 -16.29 14.74 9.06
CA HIS A 43 -15.82 14.32 7.75
C HIS A 43 -16.09 12.84 7.51
N ILE A 44 -15.75 11.97 8.48
CA ILE A 44 -16.00 10.54 8.40
C ILE A 44 -17.52 10.25 8.30
N ALA A 45 -18.35 10.96 9.05
CA ALA A 45 -19.80 10.80 9.01
C ALA A 45 -20.40 11.18 7.64
N ALA A 46 -19.94 12.29 7.04
CA ALA A 46 -20.34 12.67 5.68
C ALA A 46 -19.89 11.62 4.65
N ARG A 47 -18.66 11.13 4.78
CA ARG A 47 -18.09 10.10 3.92
C ARG A 47 -18.82 8.76 4.01
N LYS A 48 -19.34 8.41 5.19
CA LYS A 48 -20.21 7.23 5.38
C LYS A 48 -21.50 7.32 4.56
N GLN A 49 -22.04 8.51 4.32
CA GLN A 49 -23.22 8.69 3.47
C GLN A 49 -22.89 8.52 1.98
N GLU A 50 -21.69 8.93 1.56
CA GLU A 50 -21.23 8.86 0.16
C GLU A 50 -20.77 7.44 -0.23
N SER A 51 -20.16 6.70 0.70
CA SER A 51 -19.57 5.36 0.47
C SER A 51 -19.96 4.39 1.60
N PRO A 52 -21.24 4.01 1.72
CA PRO A 52 -21.73 3.20 2.84
C PRO A 52 -21.04 1.83 2.91
N ASP A 53 -20.78 1.17 1.78
CA ASP A 53 -20.14 -0.16 1.75
C ASP A 53 -18.72 -0.20 2.37
N TYR A 54 -17.99 0.92 2.30
CA TYR A 54 -16.67 1.06 2.88
C TYR A 54 -16.74 1.39 4.38
N TYR A 55 -17.59 2.34 4.76
CA TYR A 55 -17.65 2.91 6.10
C TYR A 55 -18.66 2.27 7.04
N ASP A 56 -19.63 1.48 6.57
CA ASP A 56 -20.57 0.73 7.43
C ASP A 56 -19.85 -0.31 8.31
N ARG A 57 -18.66 -0.73 7.89
CA ARG A 57 -17.79 -1.64 8.65
C ARG A 57 -16.85 -0.90 9.62
N MET A 58 -17.00 0.40 9.83
CA MET A 58 -16.23 1.12 10.85
C MET A 58 -16.81 0.90 12.25
N PRO A 59 -15.96 0.98 13.29
CA PRO A 59 -16.42 1.02 14.66
C PRO A 59 -17.33 2.22 14.89
N ASP A 60 -18.22 2.12 15.89
CA ASP A 60 -19.06 3.23 16.30
C ASP A 60 -18.20 4.38 16.86
N LEU A 61 -18.41 5.58 16.31
CA LEU A 61 -17.69 6.80 16.67
C LEU A 61 -18.52 7.71 17.58
N THR A 62 -19.75 7.31 17.91
CA THR A 62 -20.66 8.09 18.76
C THR A 62 -20.03 8.33 20.14
N GLY A 63 -20.01 9.58 20.58
CA GLY A 63 -19.50 9.98 21.90
C GLY A 63 -17.97 10.00 22.02
N LYS A 64 -17.22 9.83 20.92
CA LYS A 64 -15.75 10.03 20.91
C LYS A 64 -15.45 11.52 20.97
N THR A 65 -14.67 11.94 21.97
CA THR A 65 -14.32 13.35 22.23
C THR A 65 -12.81 13.58 22.35
N SER A 66 -12.00 12.52 22.21
CA SER A 66 -10.56 12.57 22.35
C SER A 66 -9.85 11.62 21.38
N TRP A 67 -8.71 12.06 20.84
CA TRP A 67 -7.88 11.27 19.93
C TRP A 67 -7.47 9.92 20.53
N GLN A 68 -7.26 9.87 21.85
CA GLN A 68 -6.88 8.69 22.62
C GLN A 68 -7.93 7.57 22.56
N GLN A 69 -9.19 7.91 22.27
CA GLN A 69 -10.28 6.94 22.16
C GLN A 69 -10.37 6.28 20.78
N LEU A 70 -9.54 6.69 19.82
CA LEU A 70 -9.45 6.10 18.49
C LEU A 70 -8.49 4.90 18.51
N ASP A 71 -8.91 3.77 17.95
CA ASP A 71 -8.07 2.58 17.81
C ASP A 71 -7.28 2.56 16.48
N THR A 72 -6.25 1.71 16.40
CA THR A 72 -5.46 1.54 15.16
C THR A 72 -6.31 1.17 13.95
N THR A 73 -7.37 0.38 14.12
CA THR A 73 -8.19 -0.09 13.00
C THR A 73 -8.88 1.08 12.32
N LEU A 74 -9.48 1.98 13.09
CA LEU A 74 -10.01 3.24 12.58
C LEU A 74 -8.90 4.12 12.00
N CYS A 75 -7.82 4.35 12.76
CA CYS A 75 -6.75 5.25 12.32
C CYS A 75 -6.13 4.82 11.00
N MET A 76 -5.82 3.53 10.85
CA MET A 76 -5.23 2.99 9.63
C MET A 76 -6.21 2.94 8.48
N ARG A 77 -7.50 2.72 8.74
CA ARG A 77 -8.52 2.79 7.68
C ARG A 77 -8.63 4.19 7.11
N VAL A 78 -8.58 5.23 7.94
CA VAL A 78 -8.61 6.63 7.50
C VAL A 78 -7.29 7.05 6.83
N LEU A 79 -6.14 6.68 7.41
CA LEU A 79 -4.82 7.01 6.85
C LEU A 79 -4.57 6.36 5.49
N LEU A 80 -4.91 5.08 5.35
CA LEU A 80 -4.67 4.30 4.13
C LEU A 80 -5.84 4.36 3.15
N ASP A 81 -6.85 5.17 3.44
CA ASP A 81 -8.07 5.30 2.64
C ASP A 81 -7.69 5.58 1.17
N PRO A 82 -8.00 4.67 0.24
CA PRO A 82 -7.58 4.79 -1.15
C PRO A 82 -8.44 5.77 -1.95
N GLU A 83 -9.50 6.34 -1.38
CA GLU A 83 -10.65 6.98 -2.05
C GLU A 83 -10.31 7.93 -3.21
N THR A 84 -10.20 7.33 -4.40
CA THR A 84 -10.10 8.00 -5.70
C THR A 84 -11.45 8.44 -6.26
N ASP A 85 -12.56 7.92 -5.71
CA ASP A 85 -13.90 8.02 -6.28
C ASP A 85 -14.85 8.94 -5.46
N ALA A 86 -14.37 9.51 -4.35
CA ALA A 86 -15.10 10.51 -3.57
C ALA A 86 -15.13 11.89 -4.26
N ALA A 87 -16.22 12.63 -4.09
CA ALA A 87 -16.31 14.03 -4.53
C ALA A 87 -15.25 14.92 -3.85
N ARG A 88 -14.76 14.50 -2.66
CA ARG A 88 -13.66 15.13 -1.93
C ARG A 88 -12.64 14.07 -1.48
N PRO A 89 -11.58 13.81 -2.28
CA PRO A 89 -10.53 12.87 -1.91
C PRO A 89 -9.87 13.25 -0.59
N LEU A 90 -9.75 12.29 0.34
CA LEU A 90 -9.17 12.52 1.66
C LEU A 90 -7.63 12.41 1.65
N ASP A 91 -7.06 11.70 0.66
CA ASP A 91 -5.64 11.29 0.55
C ASP A 91 -4.68 12.05 1.48
N LEU A 92 -4.54 11.51 2.69
CA LEU A 92 -3.72 12.10 3.74
C LEU A 92 -2.24 11.92 3.42
N LEU A 93 -1.88 10.73 2.92
CA LEU A 93 -0.49 10.35 2.68
C LEU A 93 0.10 11.02 1.42
N GLY A 94 -0.73 11.26 0.40
CA GLY A 94 -0.31 11.90 -0.85
C GLY A 94 0.27 13.29 -0.70
N ASN A 95 -0.04 13.99 0.39
CA ASN A 95 0.43 15.35 0.66
C ASN A 95 1.76 15.40 1.44
N THR A 96 2.39 14.25 1.72
CA THR A 96 3.69 14.20 2.39
C THR A 96 4.86 14.38 1.42
N ALA A 97 6.05 14.69 1.94
CA ALA A 97 7.27 14.78 1.14
C ALA A 97 7.64 13.43 0.50
N HIS A 98 7.33 12.31 1.17
CA HIS A 98 7.60 10.95 0.71
C HIS A 98 6.33 10.06 0.81
N PRO A 99 5.34 10.21 -0.09
CA PRO A 99 4.06 9.51 0.01
C PRO A 99 4.15 7.99 0.03
N PHE A 100 5.09 7.43 -0.73
CA PHE A 100 5.32 5.98 -0.77
C PHE A 100 5.90 5.47 0.55
N ALA A 101 6.87 6.18 1.14
CA ALA A 101 7.46 5.81 2.43
C ALA A 101 6.44 5.97 3.57
N ALA A 102 5.66 7.06 3.57
CA ALA A 102 4.57 7.27 4.53
C ALA A 102 3.53 6.13 4.49
N ARG A 103 3.16 5.67 3.28
CA ARG A 103 2.25 4.53 3.08
C ARG A 103 2.88 3.20 3.46
N HIS A 104 4.17 3.01 3.21
CA HIS A 104 4.91 1.84 3.66
C HIS A 104 4.89 1.75 5.18
N ALA A 105 5.25 2.82 5.88
CA ALA A 105 5.25 2.90 7.34
C ALA A 105 3.88 2.62 7.97
N CYS A 106 2.80 3.21 7.44
CA CYS A 106 1.45 2.94 7.94
C CYS A 106 1.05 1.46 7.76
N ASN A 107 1.44 0.84 6.64
CA ASN A 107 1.20 -0.59 6.42
C ASN A 107 2.04 -1.48 7.33
N ALA A 108 3.30 -1.12 7.60
CA ALA A 108 4.17 -1.85 8.52
C ALA A 108 3.59 -1.82 9.94
N ILE A 109 3.18 -0.64 10.45
CA ILE A 109 2.52 -0.50 11.75
C ILE A 109 1.22 -1.31 11.82
N ARG A 110 0.38 -1.26 10.79
CA ARG A 110 -0.84 -2.08 10.71
C ARG A 110 -0.53 -3.57 10.79
N THR A 111 0.54 -4.01 10.13
CA THR A 111 0.96 -5.42 10.09
C THR A 111 1.47 -5.87 11.45
N ALA A 112 2.39 -5.11 12.07
CA ALA A 112 2.90 -5.38 13.41
C ALA A 112 1.77 -5.44 14.45
N ARG A 113 0.83 -4.47 14.41
CA ARG A 113 -0.33 -4.44 15.30
C ARG A 113 -1.21 -5.66 15.13
N ASN A 114 -1.48 -6.07 13.90
CA ASN A 114 -2.35 -7.21 13.61
C ASN A 114 -1.71 -8.53 14.09
N GLU A 115 -0.42 -8.71 13.86
CA GLU A 115 0.31 -9.87 14.40
C GLU A 115 0.22 -9.89 15.93
N ALA A 116 0.51 -8.74 16.56
CA ALA A 116 0.46 -8.58 18.00
C ALA A 116 -0.94 -8.86 18.59
N ALA A 117 -1.99 -8.39 17.94
CA ALA A 117 -3.37 -8.57 18.39
C ALA A 117 -3.88 -10.02 18.25
N HIS A 118 -3.27 -10.81 17.38
CA HIS A 118 -3.61 -12.21 17.15
C HIS A 118 -2.63 -13.20 17.80
N ALA A 119 -1.66 -12.69 18.58
CA ALA A 119 -0.69 -13.53 19.24
C ALA A 119 -1.37 -14.49 20.23
N ALA A 120 -1.20 -15.79 20.00
CA ALA A 120 -1.72 -16.85 20.85
C ALA A 120 -0.60 -17.70 21.44
N VAL A 121 0.57 -17.71 20.81
CA VAL A 121 1.77 -18.40 21.29
C VAL A 121 2.99 -17.49 21.26
N ALA A 122 4.06 -17.90 21.94
CA ALA A 122 5.30 -17.13 22.03
C ALA A 122 5.92 -16.77 20.66
N ALA A 123 5.77 -17.66 19.68
CA ALA A 123 6.25 -17.43 18.33
C ALA A 123 5.56 -16.24 17.65
N ASP A 124 4.28 -16.02 17.93
CA ASP A 124 3.52 -14.89 17.38
C ASP A 124 3.99 -13.58 18.02
N GLY A 125 4.23 -13.57 19.34
CA GLY A 125 4.79 -12.40 20.03
C GLY A 125 6.20 -12.03 19.54
N ALA A 126 7.04 -13.03 19.26
CA ALA A 126 8.34 -12.81 18.65
C ALA A 126 8.24 -12.27 17.21
N GLN A 127 7.28 -12.79 16.42
CA GLN A 127 7.03 -12.29 15.06
C GLN A 127 6.51 -10.85 15.10
N ALA A 128 5.65 -10.51 16.05
CA ALA A 128 5.18 -9.15 16.27
C ALA A 128 6.35 -8.20 16.61
N ALA A 129 7.31 -8.63 17.43
CA ALA A 129 8.50 -7.83 17.76
C ALA A 129 9.38 -7.56 16.53
N LEU A 130 9.60 -8.56 15.68
CA LEU A 130 10.31 -8.39 14.41
C LEU A 130 9.61 -7.39 13.49
N LEU A 131 8.29 -7.53 13.31
CA LEU A 131 7.49 -6.62 12.48
C LEU A 131 7.43 -5.21 13.07
N PHE A 132 7.43 -5.08 14.40
CA PHE A 132 7.47 -3.79 15.05
C PHE A 132 8.79 -3.08 14.78
N ASN A 133 9.93 -3.79 14.87
CA ASN A 133 11.24 -3.23 14.53
C ASN A 133 11.29 -2.74 13.07
N GLU A 134 10.83 -3.56 12.11
CA GLU A 134 10.70 -3.16 10.70
C GLU A 134 9.79 -1.94 10.53
N ALA A 135 8.71 -1.85 11.32
CA ALA A 135 7.83 -0.70 11.29
C ALA A 135 8.51 0.57 11.81
N ILE A 136 9.41 0.49 12.80
CA ILE A 136 10.18 1.66 13.26
C ILE A 136 11.17 2.14 12.20
N GLU A 137 11.84 1.21 11.49
CA GLU A 137 12.68 1.56 10.34
C GLU A 137 11.88 2.27 9.25
N ALA A 138 10.68 1.77 8.94
CA ALA A 138 9.80 2.42 7.98
C ALA A 138 9.30 3.81 8.46
N LEU A 139 9.10 3.99 9.77
CA LEU A 139 8.75 5.30 10.35
C LEU A 139 9.89 6.30 10.20
N GLU A 140 11.15 5.87 10.31
CA GLU A 140 12.30 6.74 10.06
C GLU A 140 12.26 7.27 8.63
N GLU A 141 12.15 6.37 7.65
CA GLU A 141 12.10 6.74 6.23
C GLU A 141 10.90 7.63 5.90
N GLY A 142 9.73 7.33 6.46
CA GLY A 142 8.49 8.02 6.16
C GLY A 142 8.26 9.32 6.93
N TYR A 143 8.82 9.45 8.14
CA TYR A 143 8.40 10.47 9.09
C TYR A 143 9.49 11.10 9.97
N ALA A 144 10.77 10.73 9.82
CA ALA A 144 11.85 11.38 10.58
C ALA A 144 11.84 12.91 10.34
N GLY A 145 11.95 13.67 11.42
CA GLY A 145 11.92 15.14 11.38
C GLY A 145 10.53 15.73 11.06
N THR A 146 9.47 14.91 11.02
CA THR A 146 8.12 15.36 10.68
C THR A 146 7.09 15.02 11.77
N ALA A 147 6.44 13.86 11.71
CA ALA A 147 5.51 13.38 12.73
C ALA A 147 6.24 12.93 13.99
N PHE A 148 7.54 12.61 13.87
CA PHE A 148 8.41 12.22 14.98
C PHE A 148 9.66 13.10 15.01
N LYS A 149 9.98 13.58 16.21
CA LYS A 149 11.30 14.14 16.49
C LYS A 149 12.31 13.01 16.64
N GLU A 150 13.58 13.33 16.46
CA GLU A 150 14.70 12.37 16.55
C GLU A 150 14.70 11.60 17.88
N ASN A 151 14.47 12.30 19.01
CA ASN A 151 14.46 11.67 20.33
C ASN A 151 13.27 10.72 20.54
N GLU A 152 12.12 11.01 19.91
CA GLU A 152 10.92 10.17 19.99
C GLU A 152 11.09 8.91 19.13
N LEU A 153 11.67 9.05 17.94
CA LEU A 153 11.99 7.90 17.10
C LEU A 153 13.06 7.00 17.76
N ALA A 154 14.09 7.61 18.36
CA ALA A 154 15.10 6.88 19.13
C ALA A 154 14.51 6.14 20.34
N GLN A 155 13.41 6.63 20.93
CA GLN A 155 12.69 5.90 21.97
C GLN A 155 12.05 4.64 21.42
N TYR A 156 11.36 4.71 20.28
CA TYR A 156 10.75 3.55 19.66
C TYR A 156 11.77 2.49 19.21
N TYR A 157 12.96 2.90 18.78
CA TYR A 157 14.05 1.96 18.51
C TYR A 157 14.49 1.20 19.77
N ARG A 158 14.64 1.89 20.91
CA ARG A 158 14.96 1.23 22.18
C ARG A 158 13.86 0.26 22.62
N GLU A 159 12.60 0.64 22.44
CA GLU A 159 11.46 -0.24 22.73
C GLU A 159 11.48 -1.48 21.80
N ALA A 160 11.75 -1.30 20.51
CA ALA A 160 11.87 -2.41 19.57
C ALA A 160 12.99 -3.38 19.95
N GLU A 161 14.16 -2.87 20.33
CA GLU A 161 15.28 -3.67 20.82
C GLU A 161 14.93 -4.43 22.11
N ASP A 162 14.25 -3.79 23.07
CA ASP A 162 13.77 -4.43 24.30
C ASP A 162 12.79 -5.57 24.01
N TYR A 163 11.81 -5.34 23.12
CA TYR A 163 10.84 -6.35 22.71
C TYR A 163 11.53 -7.56 22.04
N LEU A 164 12.49 -7.32 21.16
CA LEU A 164 13.27 -8.38 20.53
C LEU A 164 14.08 -9.17 21.56
N SER A 165 14.74 -8.49 22.49
CA SER A 165 15.52 -9.11 23.56
C SER A 165 14.63 -10.06 24.39
N ARG A 166 13.52 -9.54 24.92
CA ARG A 166 12.56 -10.28 25.77
C ARG A 166 11.88 -11.44 25.05
N CYS A 167 11.74 -11.37 23.73
CA CYS A 167 11.23 -12.48 22.91
C CYS A 167 12.31 -13.51 22.53
N SER A 168 13.59 -13.13 22.57
CA SER A 168 14.73 -13.96 22.14
C SER A 168 15.42 -14.72 23.27
N GLU A 169 15.14 -14.39 24.54
CA GLU A 169 15.60 -15.11 25.73
C GLU A 169 15.10 -16.58 25.71
N GLY A 170 15.75 -17.43 24.91
CA GLY A 170 15.46 -18.86 24.81
C GLY A 170 15.63 -19.52 23.44
N LYS A 171 15.75 -18.80 22.30
CA LYS A 171 16.07 -19.35 20.96
C LYS A 171 16.18 -18.26 19.88
N PRO A 172 16.97 -18.47 18.80
CA PRO A 172 17.03 -17.54 17.68
C PRO A 172 15.68 -17.45 16.96
N LEU A 173 15.21 -16.22 16.77
CA LEU A 173 13.97 -15.92 16.06
C LEU A 173 14.17 -16.20 14.56
N LYS A 174 13.45 -17.19 14.02
CA LYS A 174 13.35 -17.39 12.58
C LYS A 174 12.35 -16.36 12.04
N VAL A 175 12.82 -15.44 11.20
CA VAL A 175 11.97 -14.58 10.38
C VAL A 175 11.04 -15.50 9.58
N ARG A 176 9.74 -15.47 9.89
CA ARG A 176 8.75 -16.18 9.09
C ARG A 176 8.60 -15.41 7.79
N GLN A 177 9.19 -15.93 6.71
CA GLN A 177 8.95 -15.42 5.37
C GLN A 177 7.44 -15.49 5.10
N SER A 178 6.78 -14.33 5.06
CA SER A 178 5.39 -14.21 4.66
C SER A 178 5.25 -14.76 3.24
N SER A 179 4.56 -15.89 3.08
CA SER A 179 4.22 -16.41 1.76
C SER A 179 3.32 -15.42 1.03
N PRO A 180 3.56 -15.11 -0.26
CA PRO A 180 2.71 -14.22 -1.04
C PRO A 180 1.45 -14.99 -1.46
N GLN A 181 0.51 -15.18 -0.55
CA GLN A 181 -0.85 -15.64 -0.87
C GLN A 181 -1.82 -14.48 -0.67
N ASN A 182 -1.79 -13.51 -1.59
CA ASN A 182 -2.94 -12.66 -1.94
C ASN A 182 -2.59 -11.72 -3.12
N ALA A 183 -2.16 -12.29 -4.25
CA ALA A 183 -1.99 -11.54 -5.51
C ALA A 183 -2.66 -12.20 -6.73
N GLN A 184 -3.48 -13.24 -6.53
CA GLN A 184 -4.21 -13.92 -7.62
C GLN A 184 -5.60 -14.36 -7.17
N GLN A 185 -6.53 -13.42 -7.03
CA GLN A 185 -7.96 -13.71 -7.15
C GLN A 185 -8.75 -12.45 -7.52
N GLY A 186 -8.29 -11.80 -8.59
CA GLY A 186 -9.02 -10.74 -9.27
C GLY A 186 -8.96 -10.99 -10.76
N LYS A 187 -9.72 -11.97 -11.26
CA LYS A 187 -10.17 -12.03 -12.67
C LYS A 187 -11.12 -13.21 -12.92
N ALA A 188 -12.29 -12.84 -13.46
CA ALA A 188 -13.18 -13.63 -14.33
C ALA A 188 -14.05 -14.74 -13.69
N ALA A 189 -15.30 -14.37 -13.40
CA ALA A 189 -16.45 -15.28 -13.57
C ALA A 189 -17.65 -14.51 -14.12
N ALA A 190 -17.55 -14.10 -15.40
CA ALA A 190 -18.70 -13.67 -16.17
C ALA A 190 -19.55 -14.89 -16.54
N ARG A 191 -20.80 -14.83 -16.08
CA ARG A 191 -21.93 -15.74 -16.26
C ARG A 191 -22.25 -16.01 -17.73
N THR A 192 -22.16 -17.27 -18.18
CA THR A 192 -22.86 -17.75 -19.39
C THR A 192 -23.40 -19.18 -19.19
N LYS A 193 -24.73 -19.30 -19.07
CA LYS A 193 -25.46 -20.57 -19.19
C LYS A 193 -25.60 -20.93 -20.68
N PRO A 194 -25.52 -22.21 -21.07
CA PRO A 194 -25.86 -22.64 -22.43
C PRO A 194 -27.36 -22.91 -22.53
N ARG A 195 -28.02 -22.47 -23.61
CA ARG A 195 -29.35 -22.98 -24.00
C ARG A 195 -29.35 -23.33 -25.50
N ASN A 196 -29.66 -24.60 -25.76
CA ASN A 196 -29.74 -25.25 -27.06
C ASN A 196 -31.05 -24.88 -27.81
N PRO A 197 -31.16 -25.16 -29.13
CA PRO A 197 -32.06 -24.53 -30.10
C PRO A 197 -33.37 -25.31 -30.32
N GLN A 198 -34.41 -24.64 -30.83
CA GLN A 198 -35.45 -25.31 -31.62
C GLN A 198 -36.26 -24.32 -32.49
N THR A 199 -36.54 -24.81 -33.69
CA THR A 199 -37.16 -24.24 -34.88
C THR A 199 -38.70 -24.17 -34.82
N VAL A 200 -39.32 -23.40 -35.74
CA VAL A 200 -40.47 -23.74 -36.62
C VAL A 200 -41.59 -22.66 -36.73
N ARG A 201 -41.92 -22.30 -38.00
CA ARG A 201 -43.15 -21.73 -38.64
C ARG A 201 -43.58 -20.27 -38.37
N SER A 202 -43.57 -19.37 -39.38
CA SER A 202 -44.58 -19.10 -40.46
C SER A 202 -45.84 -18.39 -39.91
N THR A 203 -46.45 -17.31 -40.43
CA THR A 203 -46.65 -16.75 -41.80
C THR A 203 -47.20 -15.30 -41.74
N LYS A 204 -46.74 -14.43 -42.67
CA LYS A 204 -47.49 -13.56 -43.63
C LYS A 204 -48.68 -12.67 -43.21
N SER A 205 -48.55 -11.34 -43.39
CA SER A 205 -49.40 -10.44 -44.23
C SER A 205 -48.99 -8.94 -44.09
N THR A 206 -48.43 -8.27 -45.11
CA THR A 206 -49.04 -7.24 -46.04
C THR A 206 -49.64 -6.00 -45.34
N ALA A 207 -49.46 -4.73 -45.74
CA ALA A 207 -48.96 -4.07 -46.95
C ALA A 207 -48.71 -2.56 -46.67
N GLY A 208 -47.89 -1.88 -47.50
CA GLY A 208 -48.10 -0.44 -47.81
C GLY A 208 -46.87 0.46 -48.07
N ARG A 209 -46.40 0.49 -49.34
CA ARG A 209 -45.86 1.66 -50.13
C ARG A 209 -44.65 2.46 -49.56
N GLN A 210 -43.55 2.79 -50.28
CA GLN A 210 -43.35 3.25 -51.67
C GLN A 210 -41.85 3.11 -52.10
N SER A 211 -41.62 2.71 -53.37
CA SER A 211 -40.65 3.16 -54.40
C SER A 211 -39.41 4.02 -53.99
N THR A 212 -38.16 3.90 -54.49
CA THR A 212 -37.60 3.74 -55.86
C THR A 212 -36.06 3.54 -55.82
N SER A 213 -35.48 2.87 -56.84
CA SER A 213 -34.11 3.00 -57.43
C SER A 213 -32.86 2.76 -56.56
N ALA A 214 -31.75 2.11 -56.96
CA ALA A 214 -31.28 1.32 -58.12
C ALA A 214 -29.97 0.63 -57.64
N ARG A 215 -29.80 -0.70 -57.71
CA ARG A 215 -29.02 -1.49 -58.70
C ARG A 215 -27.77 -0.77 -59.25
N SER A 216 -26.54 -1.25 -59.03
CA SER A 216 -25.86 -2.32 -59.82
C SER A 216 -24.44 -2.61 -59.23
N ARG A 217 -23.96 -3.87 -59.11
CA ARG A 217 -23.03 -4.61 -60.03
C ARG A 217 -21.86 -3.73 -60.54
N SER A 218 -20.57 -4.10 -60.52
CA SER A 218 -19.91 -5.37 -60.90
C SER A 218 -18.37 -5.28 -60.65
N THR A 219 -17.65 -6.42 -60.75
CA THR A 219 -16.26 -6.60 -61.29
C THR A 219 -15.12 -5.75 -60.69
N GLY A 220 -13.97 -6.24 -60.22
CA GLY A 220 -13.14 -7.36 -60.65
C GLY A 220 -11.67 -6.88 -60.68
N ILE A 221 -10.71 -7.81 -60.47
CA ILE A 221 -9.32 -7.77 -60.98
C ILE A 221 -8.19 -7.08 -60.15
N LYS A 222 -7.37 -7.97 -59.54
CA LYS A 222 -5.89 -8.15 -59.59
C LYS A 222 -4.87 -7.11 -59.08
N GLN A 223 -3.74 -7.72 -58.63
CA GLN A 223 -2.34 -7.23 -58.57
C GLN A 223 -1.99 -6.29 -57.40
N SER A 224 -0.84 -6.36 -56.69
CA SER A 224 0.50 -6.94 -56.92
C SER A 224 1.23 -7.11 -55.55
N ARG A 225 1.86 -8.24 -55.23
CA ARG A 225 3.32 -8.57 -55.27
C ARG A 225 4.36 -7.48 -54.84
N SER A 226 5.14 -7.86 -53.80
CA SER A 226 6.62 -7.71 -53.58
C SER A 226 7.24 -6.29 -53.44
N THR A 227 8.30 -5.97 -52.68
CA THR A 227 9.35 -6.68 -51.90
C THR A 227 10.23 -5.65 -51.13
N ALA A 228 10.78 -6.05 -49.98
CA ALA A 228 12.11 -5.74 -49.37
C ALA A 228 12.66 -4.28 -49.23
N ALA A 229 13.14 -3.91 -48.02
CA ALA A 229 14.59 -3.81 -47.70
C ALA A 229 14.92 -3.16 -46.31
N ARG A 230 15.64 -3.94 -45.49
CA ARG A 230 16.79 -3.65 -44.56
C ARG A 230 17.06 -2.24 -43.96
N SER A 231 17.28 -2.21 -42.64
CA SER A 231 18.50 -1.78 -41.90
C SER A 231 18.19 -1.84 -40.38
N LYS A 232 19.08 -1.96 -39.38
CA LYS A 232 20.47 -2.40 -39.11
C LYS A 232 20.63 -2.30 -37.57
N LYS A 233 21.58 -3.05 -36.99
CA LYS A 233 22.19 -2.94 -35.63
C LYS A 233 21.41 -3.62 -34.49
N GLN A 234 21.82 -4.81 -33.99
CA GLN A 234 23.06 -5.21 -33.29
C GLN A 234 23.12 -4.68 -31.86
N GLN A 235 23.03 -5.63 -30.91
CA GLN A 235 23.69 -5.79 -29.59
C GLN A 235 23.94 -4.49 -28.78
N THR A 236 23.81 -4.47 -27.45
CA THR A 236 24.62 -5.29 -26.55
C THR A 236 24.10 -5.10 -25.10
N GLY A 237 23.88 -6.18 -24.36
CA GLY A 237 23.90 -6.13 -22.90
C GLY A 237 25.34 -5.86 -22.46
N GLY A 238 25.60 -4.67 -21.92
CA GLY A 238 26.96 -4.27 -21.54
C GLY A 238 27.09 -2.97 -20.72
N GLU A 239 26.02 -2.21 -20.49
CA GLU A 239 26.11 -0.91 -19.80
C GLU A 239 26.16 -0.99 -18.28
N SER A 240 25.73 -2.11 -17.67
CA SER A 240 25.67 -2.22 -16.21
C SER A 240 27.05 -2.35 -15.55
N ARG A 241 28.06 -2.90 -16.23
CA ARG A 241 29.41 -3.09 -15.65
C ARG A 241 30.29 -1.84 -15.72
N VAL A 242 30.14 -1.02 -16.76
CA VAL A 242 30.89 0.24 -16.88
C VAL A 242 30.34 1.27 -15.90
N ALA A 243 29.02 1.36 -15.76
CA ALA A 243 28.38 2.24 -14.77
C ALA A 243 28.75 1.86 -13.33
N LEU A 244 28.76 0.56 -13.00
CA LEU A 244 29.23 0.08 -11.69
C LEU A 244 30.72 0.38 -11.46
N GLY A 245 31.57 0.23 -12.47
CA GLY A 245 33.00 0.54 -12.37
C GLY A 245 33.27 2.02 -12.07
N ILE A 246 32.50 2.93 -12.67
CA ILE A 246 32.63 4.38 -12.45
C ILE A 246 32.23 4.76 -11.01
N ILE A 247 31.13 4.19 -10.51
CA ILE A 247 30.66 4.44 -9.12
C ILE A 247 31.71 3.96 -8.11
N LEU A 248 32.30 2.79 -8.34
CA LEU A 248 33.31 2.22 -7.45
C LEU A 248 34.61 3.05 -7.46
N ALA A 249 35.04 3.54 -8.62
CA ALA A 249 36.20 4.42 -8.73
C ALA A 249 35.98 5.77 -8.03
N ALA A 250 34.79 6.34 -8.13
CA ALA A 250 34.44 7.60 -7.44
C ALA A 250 34.44 7.44 -5.91
N LEU A 251 33.93 6.30 -5.40
CA LEU A 251 33.96 5.98 -3.97
C LEU A 251 35.38 5.84 -3.43
N VAL A 252 36.26 5.13 -4.14
CA VAL A 252 37.66 4.95 -3.71
C VAL A 252 38.41 6.29 -3.69
N LEU A 253 38.23 7.14 -4.71
CA LEU A 253 38.84 8.48 -4.72
C LEU A 253 38.32 9.37 -3.60
N GLY A 254 37.02 9.31 -3.29
CA GLY A 254 36.42 10.04 -2.17
C GLY A 254 36.97 9.62 -0.81
N LEU A 255 37.21 8.32 -0.62
CA LEU A 255 37.81 7.79 0.62
C LEU A 255 39.29 8.17 0.77
N ILE A 256 40.06 8.16 -0.32
CA ILE A 256 41.47 8.60 -0.31
C ILE A 256 41.57 10.09 0.02
N ALA A 257 40.74 10.93 -0.61
CA ALA A 257 40.70 12.37 -0.31
C ALA A 257 40.37 12.62 1.17
N ARG A 258 39.43 11.86 1.74
CA ARG A 258 39.05 11.96 3.16
C ARG A 258 40.16 11.48 4.10
N ALA A 259 40.90 10.43 3.74
CA ALA A 259 42.05 9.96 4.52
C ALA A 259 43.18 10.99 4.56
N ILE A 260 43.46 11.66 3.43
CA ILE A 260 44.45 12.74 3.37
C ILE A 260 43.99 13.96 4.19
N SER A 261 42.71 14.35 4.10
CA SER A 261 42.16 15.45 4.92
C SER A 261 42.15 15.15 6.43
N MET A 262 42.15 13.87 6.82
CA MET A 262 42.26 13.45 8.23
C MET A 262 43.70 13.19 8.68
N GLY A 263 44.70 13.50 7.85
CA GLY A 263 46.12 13.34 8.21
C GLY A 263 46.55 11.88 8.35
N LEU A 264 45.84 10.96 7.71
CA LEU A 264 46.09 9.52 7.76
C LEU A 264 46.84 9.04 6.50
N VAL A 265 47.92 9.76 6.13
CA VAL A 265 48.96 9.35 5.17
C VAL A 265 50.29 9.95 5.60
#